data_AF-A0A0H4WRM9-F1
#
_entry.id   AF-A0A0H4WRM9-F1
#
_cell.length_a   1.000
_cell.length_b   1.000
_cell.length_c   1.000
_cell.angle_alpha   90.00
_cell.angle_beta   90.00
_cell.angle_gamma   90.00
#
_symmetry.space_group_name_H-M   'P 1'
#
loop_
_entity.id
_entity.type
_entity.pdbx_description
1 polymer ?
#
loop_
_entity_poly.entity_id
_entity_poly.type
_entity_poly.pdbx_seq_one_letter_code
_entity_poly.pdbx_strand_id
1 'polypeptide(L)'
;MHRVLPPLALGLSVLSLTACPAKAPPRTEPAPPPAPVVKVPPGCERNQAGEYHHAENPAFRYYGEDDGGTLAFAVVRAHDSEEVDAPDAGSPSIVLQRTPAGFVGETRAVGFSGAGTPCPVVFPTEVVHCTDAGLTLRSATSTSIDEDCRTAPKGATSVRLEQVLLRGAPDAGVTPDAGM
;
A
#
# COMPACT_ATOMS: atom_id res chain seq x y z
N MET A 1 -17.44 50.05 -82.73
CA MET A 1 -18.80 50.45 -83.14
C MET A 1 -19.69 49.21 -83.17
N HIS A 2 -20.93 49.37 -82.70
CA HIS A 2 -22.09 48.46 -82.77
C HIS A 2 -22.21 47.24 -81.83
N ARG A 3 -23.20 47.37 -80.92
CA ARG A 3 -23.97 46.34 -80.22
C ARG A 3 -24.72 45.44 -81.23
N VAL A 4 -25.09 44.21 -80.85
CA VAL A 4 -26.47 43.64 -80.84
C VAL A 4 -26.45 42.30 -80.05
N LEU A 5 -27.58 42.00 -79.39
CA LEU A 5 -27.91 41.05 -78.31
C LEU A 5 -28.45 39.67 -78.84
N PRO A 6 -28.86 38.69 -77.99
CA PRO A 6 -28.67 37.23 -78.07
C PRO A 6 -29.89 36.45 -78.63
N PRO A 7 -29.92 35.10 -78.52
CA PRO A 7 -30.94 34.50 -77.63
C PRO A 7 -30.55 33.19 -76.90
N LEU A 8 -31.41 32.89 -75.92
CA LEU A 8 -31.50 31.79 -74.95
C LEU A 8 -31.72 30.38 -75.53
N ALA A 9 -31.27 29.34 -74.81
CA ALA A 9 -32.06 28.14 -74.40
C ALA A 9 -31.15 27.16 -73.60
N LEU A 10 -31.35 26.91 -72.31
CA LEU A 10 -32.32 26.02 -71.63
C LEU A 10 -32.02 24.51 -71.70
N GLY A 11 -31.80 23.91 -70.51
CA GLY A 11 -32.02 22.49 -70.19
C GLY A 11 -30.74 21.69 -69.93
N LEU A 12 -30.61 20.85 -68.90
CA LEU A 12 -31.50 20.40 -67.82
C LEU A 12 -30.57 19.80 -66.74
N SER A 13 -30.66 20.28 -65.50
CA SER A 13 -29.84 19.80 -64.37
C SER A 13 -30.39 18.48 -63.82
N VAL A 14 -29.57 17.43 -63.81
CA VAL A 14 -29.87 16.15 -63.16
C VAL A 14 -29.61 16.28 -61.66
N LEU A 15 -30.64 16.04 -60.85
CA LEU A 15 -30.59 16.04 -59.39
C LEU A 15 -29.80 14.82 -58.88
N SER A 16 -28.58 15.05 -58.41
CA SER A 16 -27.80 14.08 -57.65
C SER A 16 -28.38 13.93 -56.24
N LEU A 17 -28.97 12.77 -55.93
CA LEU A 17 -29.35 12.39 -54.57
C LEU A 17 -28.08 12.09 -53.75
N THR A 18 -27.63 13.05 -52.95
CA THR A 18 -26.59 12.83 -51.94
C THR A 18 -27.21 12.16 -50.72
N ALA A 19 -26.94 10.86 -50.55
CA ALA A 19 -27.25 10.14 -49.31
C ALA A 19 -26.31 10.64 -48.19
N CYS A 20 -26.86 11.34 -47.21
CA CYS A 20 -26.13 11.71 -45.99
C CYS A 20 -25.82 10.45 -45.16
N PRO A 21 -24.56 10.18 -44.77
CA PRO A 21 -24.27 9.13 -43.80
C PRO A 21 -24.87 9.53 -42.45
N ALA A 22 -25.80 8.69 -41.94
CA ALA A 22 -26.36 8.84 -40.62
C ALA A 22 -25.25 8.77 -39.57
N LYS A 23 -25.15 9.80 -38.73
CA LYS A 23 -24.22 9.84 -37.60
C LYS A 23 -24.61 8.73 -36.60
N ALA A 24 -23.69 7.80 -36.34
CA ALA A 24 -23.89 6.76 -35.35
C ALA A 24 -24.20 7.39 -33.98
N PRO A 25 -25.17 6.85 -33.21
CA PRO A 25 -25.46 7.35 -31.88
C PRO A 25 -24.21 7.23 -30.99
N PRO A 26 -23.94 8.21 -30.11
CA PRO A 26 -22.79 8.15 -29.22
C PRO A 26 -22.88 6.90 -28.34
N ARG A 27 -21.82 6.09 -28.36
CA ARG A 27 -21.65 4.94 -27.49
C ARG A 27 -21.53 5.47 -26.05
N THR A 28 -22.53 5.23 -25.23
CA THR A 28 -22.46 5.51 -23.80
C THR A 28 -21.53 4.46 -23.18
N GLU A 29 -20.29 4.83 -22.93
CA GLU A 29 -19.38 3.99 -22.15
C GLU A 29 -19.82 4.07 -20.68
N PRO A 30 -20.05 2.93 -19.99
CA PRO A 30 -20.37 2.94 -18.57
C PRO A 30 -19.23 3.62 -17.80
N ALA A 31 -19.54 4.61 -16.98
CA ALA A 31 -18.55 5.22 -16.10
C ALA A 31 -17.95 4.14 -15.18
N PRO A 32 -16.62 4.15 -14.94
CA PRO A 32 -16.00 3.20 -14.02
C PRO A 32 -16.63 3.33 -12.63
N PRO A 33 -16.79 2.22 -11.89
CA PRO A 33 -17.35 2.26 -10.55
C PRO A 33 -16.49 3.18 -9.65
N PRO A 34 -17.11 3.93 -8.72
CA PRO A 34 -16.39 4.79 -7.80
C PRO A 34 -15.40 3.96 -6.97
N ALA A 35 -14.21 4.54 -6.71
CA ALA A 35 -13.20 3.90 -5.88
C ALA A 35 -13.78 3.57 -4.49
N PRO A 36 -13.47 2.37 -3.93
CA PRO A 36 -13.98 1.99 -2.61
C PRO A 36 -13.48 2.97 -1.54
N VAL A 37 -14.39 3.43 -0.68
CA VAL A 37 -14.11 4.40 0.38
C VAL A 37 -13.16 3.77 1.40
N VAL A 38 -11.96 4.35 1.58
CA VAL A 38 -10.98 3.89 2.56
C VAL A 38 -11.44 4.29 3.97
N LYS A 39 -11.96 3.34 4.76
CA LYS A 39 -12.29 3.52 6.18
C LYS A 39 -11.14 3.02 7.06
N VAL A 40 -10.04 3.76 7.06
CA VAL A 40 -8.97 3.50 8.03
C VAL A 40 -9.46 3.82 9.46
N PRO A 41 -8.97 3.11 10.49
CA PRO A 41 -9.25 3.45 11.88
C PRO A 41 -8.85 4.91 12.21
N PRO A 42 -9.56 5.60 13.12
CA PRO A 42 -9.21 6.95 13.53
C PRO A 42 -7.75 7.06 13.97
N GLY A 43 -7.07 8.09 13.50
CA GLY A 43 -5.66 8.38 13.77
C GLY A 43 -4.70 7.74 12.76
N CYS A 44 -5.14 6.70 12.04
CA CYS A 44 -4.33 6.03 11.03
C CYS A 44 -4.35 6.72 9.67
N GLU A 45 -5.16 7.77 9.48
CA GLU A 45 -5.20 8.59 8.25
C GLU A 45 -3.88 9.34 8.02
N ARG A 46 -3.14 9.58 9.10
CA ARG A 46 -1.86 10.31 9.08
C ARG A 46 -0.73 9.40 8.60
N ASN A 47 0.37 10.04 8.21
CA ASN A 47 1.62 9.35 7.91
C ASN A 47 2.13 8.64 9.19
N GLN A 48 2.35 7.33 9.10
CA GLN A 48 2.83 6.47 10.19
C GLN A 48 4.34 6.16 10.08
N ALA A 49 5.10 6.86 9.25
CA ALA A 49 6.56 6.72 9.19
C ALA A 49 7.22 7.16 10.51
N GLY A 50 8.43 6.66 10.76
CA GLY A 50 9.26 6.99 11.91
C GLY A 50 9.76 5.78 12.68
N GLU A 51 10.54 6.03 13.72
CA GLU A 51 11.04 4.99 14.62
C GLU A 51 10.00 4.66 15.71
N TYR A 52 9.93 3.38 16.06
CA TYR A 52 9.14 2.89 17.19
C TYR A 52 9.92 1.87 18.02
N HIS A 53 9.56 1.74 19.29
CA HIS A 53 10.01 0.67 20.17
C HIS A 53 8.82 -0.16 20.66
N HIS A 54 9.05 -1.45 20.88
CA HIS A 54 8.01 -2.32 21.42
C HIS A 54 7.78 -2.03 22.91
N ALA A 55 6.54 -1.75 23.31
CA ALA A 55 6.21 -1.34 24.68
C ALA A 55 6.62 -2.40 25.73
N GLU A 56 6.43 -3.68 25.41
CA GLU A 56 6.71 -4.79 26.33
C GLU A 56 8.11 -5.42 26.12
N ASN A 57 8.83 -5.03 25.06
CA ASN A 57 10.12 -5.66 24.73
C ASN A 57 11.09 -4.62 24.13
N PRO A 58 11.82 -3.88 24.98
CA PRO A 58 12.67 -2.79 24.52
C PRO A 58 13.87 -3.25 23.67
N ALA A 59 14.11 -4.56 23.56
CA ALA A 59 15.15 -5.15 22.72
C ALA A 59 14.84 -5.08 21.21
N PHE A 60 13.68 -4.55 20.81
CA PHE A 60 13.32 -4.39 19.40
C PHE A 60 13.04 -2.92 19.05
N ARG A 61 13.51 -2.53 17.86
CA ARG A 61 13.20 -1.26 17.19
C ARG A 61 12.55 -1.53 15.85
N TYR A 62 11.67 -0.61 15.45
CA TYR A 62 10.87 -0.69 14.24
C TYR A 62 11.04 0.61 13.47
N TYR A 63 11.47 0.50 12.23
CA TYR A 63 11.66 1.65 11.33
C TYR A 63 10.55 1.62 10.30
N GLY A 64 9.59 2.52 10.47
CA GLY A 64 8.40 2.63 9.64
C GLY A 64 8.60 3.56 8.45
N GLU A 65 8.22 3.09 7.27
CA GLU A 65 8.02 3.90 6.06
C GLU A 65 6.53 3.85 5.67
N ASP A 66 5.93 5.00 5.42
CA ASP A 66 4.53 5.12 4.96
C ASP A 66 4.52 5.97 3.68
N ASP A 67 4.23 5.33 2.55
CA ASP A 67 4.14 5.99 1.24
C ASP A 67 2.71 6.50 0.92
N GLY A 68 1.80 6.39 1.90
CA GLY A 68 0.38 6.72 1.76
C GLY A 68 -0.49 5.55 1.30
N GLY A 69 0.09 4.51 0.68
CA GLY A 69 -0.60 3.27 0.30
C GLY A 69 -0.14 2.05 1.10
N THR A 70 1.14 2.00 1.45
CA THR A 70 1.82 0.89 2.13
C THR A 70 2.50 1.42 3.38
N LEU A 71 2.33 0.72 4.50
CA LEU A 71 3.11 0.89 5.71
C LEU A 71 4.06 -0.31 5.85
N ALA A 72 5.35 -0.06 5.76
CA ALA A 72 6.40 -1.05 5.89
C ALA A 72 7.22 -0.80 7.17
N PHE A 73 7.52 -1.85 7.93
CA PHE A 73 8.45 -1.81 9.05
C PHE A 73 9.63 -2.74 8.79
N ALA A 74 10.84 -2.20 8.92
CA ALA A 74 12.02 -3.00 9.21
C ALA A 74 12.12 -3.21 10.72
N VAL A 75 12.34 -4.44 11.17
CA VAL A 75 12.50 -4.77 12.59
C VAL A 75 13.94 -5.15 12.87
N VAL A 76 14.54 -4.49 13.85
CA VAL A 76 15.94 -4.73 14.24
C VAL A 76 16.03 -4.94 15.73
N ARG A 77 17.11 -5.63 16.16
CA ARG A 77 17.42 -5.74 17.58
C ARG A 77 18.05 -4.44 18.06
N ALA A 78 17.53 -3.92 19.16
CA ALA A 78 18.17 -2.84 19.89
C ALA A 78 19.40 -3.43 20.59
N HIS A 79 20.58 -2.89 20.30
CA HIS A 79 21.81 -3.17 21.05
C HIS A 79 22.05 -2.06 22.07
N ASP A 80 22.91 -2.32 23.06
CA ASP A 80 23.22 -1.37 24.14
C ASP A 80 23.94 -0.11 23.62
N SER A 81 24.50 -0.18 22.41
CA SER A 81 24.99 0.95 21.62
C SER A 81 23.82 1.61 20.87
N GLU A 82 23.74 2.94 20.89
CA GLU A 82 22.80 3.74 20.07
C GLU A 82 22.96 3.52 18.55
N GLU A 83 23.92 2.69 18.15
CA GLU A 83 24.13 2.26 16.77
C GLU A 83 23.16 1.13 16.43
N VAL A 84 22.32 1.41 15.43
CA VAL A 84 21.28 0.53 14.94
C VAL A 84 21.83 -0.19 13.71
N ASP A 85 21.87 -1.52 13.74
CA ASP A 85 22.21 -2.30 12.55
C ASP A 85 21.19 -2.06 11.44
N ALA A 86 21.67 -1.86 10.21
CA ALA A 86 20.79 -1.87 9.05
C ALA A 86 20.07 -3.23 8.96
N PRO A 87 18.76 -3.27 8.62
CA PRO A 87 18.04 -4.53 8.49
C PRO A 87 18.73 -5.45 7.48
N ASP A 88 19.05 -6.67 7.91
CA ASP A 88 19.68 -7.67 7.07
C ASP A 88 18.63 -8.49 6.28
N ALA A 89 19.09 -9.34 5.36
CA ALA A 89 18.21 -10.16 4.50
C ALA A 89 17.40 -11.24 5.25
N GLY A 90 17.57 -11.39 6.56
CA GLY A 90 16.82 -12.29 7.45
C GLY A 90 16.06 -11.58 8.57
N SER A 91 16.21 -10.26 8.70
CA SER A 91 15.53 -9.45 9.70
C SER A 91 14.01 -9.54 9.52
N PRO A 92 13.25 -9.66 10.61
CA PRO A 92 11.79 -9.60 10.51
C PRO A 92 11.35 -8.28 9.88
N SER A 93 10.29 -8.35 9.08
CA SER A 93 9.69 -7.17 8.45
C SER A 93 8.18 -7.26 8.52
N ILE A 94 7.51 -6.12 8.45
CA ILE A 94 6.05 -6.04 8.42
C ILE A 94 5.66 -5.21 7.20
N VAL A 95 4.74 -5.70 6.38
CA VAL A 95 4.28 -4.98 5.19
C VAL A 95 2.76 -4.99 5.19
N LEU A 96 2.16 -3.80 5.31
CA LEU A 96 0.72 -3.62 5.45
C LEU A 96 0.20 -2.69 4.37
N GLN A 97 -0.89 -3.09 3.73
CA GLN A 97 -1.57 -2.25 2.75
C GLN A 97 -2.69 -1.44 3.38
N ARG A 98 -2.76 -0.17 3.04
CA ARG A 98 -3.84 0.74 3.44
C ARG A 98 -5.09 0.38 2.64
N THR A 99 -6.05 -0.23 3.31
CA THR A 99 -7.32 -0.66 2.72
C THR A 99 -8.50 0.03 3.42
N PRO A 100 -9.72 -0.08 2.87
CA PRO A 100 -10.93 0.27 3.59
C PRO A 100 -11.16 -0.43 4.93
N ALA A 101 -10.44 -1.49 5.25
CA ALA A 101 -10.50 -2.16 6.54
C ALA A 101 -9.39 -1.71 7.51
N GLY A 102 -8.57 -0.72 7.13
CA GLY A 102 -7.35 -0.34 7.83
C GLY A 102 -6.09 -0.84 7.13
N PHE A 103 -4.97 -0.81 7.83
CA PHE A 103 -3.72 -1.40 7.36
C PHE A 103 -3.74 -2.90 7.60
N VAL A 104 -3.69 -3.69 6.52
CA VAL A 104 -3.76 -5.16 6.57
C VAL A 104 -2.66 -5.75 5.69
N GLY A 105 -1.97 -6.76 6.20
CA GLY A 105 -0.91 -7.44 5.48
C GLY A 105 -0.28 -8.52 6.33
N GLU A 106 1.05 -8.54 6.37
CA GLU A 106 1.80 -9.66 6.94
C GLU A 106 3.07 -9.21 7.66
N THR A 107 3.40 -9.91 8.74
CA THR A 107 4.74 -9.96 9.31
C THR A 107 5.48 -11.13 8.67
N ARG A 108 6.71 -10.89 8.21
CA ARG A 108 7.61 -11.86 7.60
C ARG A 108 8.79 -12.07 8.52
N ALA A 109 9.15 -13.31 8.80
CA ALA A 109 10.30 -13.65 9.63
C ALA A 109 10.89 -15.00 9.22
N VAL A 110 11.92 -15.45 9.95
CA VAL A 110 12.48 -16.79 9.85
C VAL A 110 12.10 -17.58 11.11
N GLY A 111 11.40 -18.70 10.91
CA GLY A 111 11.17 -19.72 11.93
C GLY A 111 12.09 -20.92 11.70
N PHE A 112 11.96 -21.96 12.52
CA PHE A 112 12.74 -23.19 12.40
C PHE A 112 11.85 -24.42 12.44
N SER A 113 12.12 -25.42 11.60
CA SER A 113 11.43 -26.72 11.62
C SER A 113 11.81 -27.53 12.88
N GLY A 114 11.19 -28.69 13.08
CA GLY A 114 11.52 -29.59 14.19
C GLY A 114 12.97 -30.08 14.13
N ALA A 115 13.53 -30.24 12.92
CA ALA A 115 14.95 -30.55 12.71
C ALA A 115 15.89 -29.34 12.82
N GLY A 116 15.38 -28.12 13.06
CA GLY A 116 16.18 -26.90 13.15
C GLY A 116 16.50 -26.24 11.80
N THR A 117 15.80 -26.61 10.72
CA THR A 117 15.99 -25.99 9.40
C THR A 117 15.35 -24.60 9.38
N PRO A 118 16.05 -23.52 8.95
CA PRO A 118 15.45 -22.20 8.84
C PRO A 118 14.37 -22.17 7.75
N CYS A 119 13.18 -21.70 8.10
CA CYS A 119 12.03 -21.62 7.22
C CYS A 119 11.44 -20.20 7.21
N PRO A 120 11.14 -19.63 6.03
CA PRO A 120 10.40 -18.37 5.97
C PRO A 120 9.00 -18.58 6.56
N VAL A 121 8.58 -17.65 7.42
CA VAL A 121 7.24 -17.63 8.02
C VAL A 121 6.55 -16.32 7.74
N VAL A 122 5.23 -16.40 7.55
CA VAL A 122 4.36 -15.24 7.38
C VAL A 122 3.22 -15.31 8.39
N PHE A 123 2.95 -14.19 9.04
CA PHE A 123 1.88 -14.03 10.02
C PHE A 123 0.95 -12.92 9.56
N PRO A 124 -0.36 -13.19 9.35
CA PRO A 124 -1.33 -12.14 9.07
C PRO A 124 -1.27 -11.07 10.16
N THR A 125 -1.10 -9.82 9.74
CA THR A 125 -0.90 -8.67 10.63
C THR A 125 -1.80 -7.52 10.19
N GLU A 126 -2.33 -6.77 11.15
CA GLU A 126 -3.13 -5.57 10.90
C GLU A 126 -2.86 -4.49 11.95
N VAL A 127 -3.07 -3.23 11.59
CA VAL A 127 -3.10 -2.14 12.58
C VAL A 127 -4.49 -2.08 13.19
N VAL A 128 -4.55 -2.16 14.52
CA VAL A 128 -5.79 -2.06 15.29
C VAL A 128 -6.14 -0.60 15.59
N HIS A 129 -5.16 0.19 16.01
CA HIS A 129 -5.34 1.63 16.23
C HIS A 129 -4.02 2.39 16.02
N CYS A 130 -4.14 3.69 15.69
CA CYS A 130 -3.04 4.64 15.71
C CYS A 130 -3.35 5.81 16.66
N THR A 131 -2.35 6.33 17.36
CA THR A 131 -2.40 7.55 18.19
C THR A 131 -1.15 8.38 17.94
N ASP A 132 -1.06 9.56 18.55
CA ASP A 132 0.16 10.36 18.57
C ASP A 132 1.32 9.63 19.26
N ALA A 133 1.02 8.81 20.28
CA ALA A 133 2.02 8.08 21.05
C ALA A 133 2.57 6.84 20.33
N GLY A 134 1.93 6.39 19.25
CA GLY A 134 2.29 5.13 18.60
C GLY A 134 1.10 4.41 17.97
N LEU A 135 1.31 3.13 17.63
CA LEU A 135 0.31 2.28 16.99
C LEU A 135 0.27 0.89 17.60
N THR A 136 -0.88 0.24 17.49
CA THR A 136 -1.06 -1.14 17.96
C THR A 136 -1.23 -2.07 16.77
N LEU A 137 -0.37 -3.08 16.69
CA LEU A 137 -0.46 -4.15 15.71
C LEU A 137 -1.14 -5.36 16.31
N ARG A 138 -1.92 -6.09 15.51
CA ARG A 138 -2.41 -7.42 15.87
C ARG A 138 -1.83 -8.44 14.91
N SER A 139 -1.12 -9.43 15.43
CA SER A 139 -0.48 -10.48 14.65
C SER A 139 -0.67 -11.86 15.30
N ALA A 140 -0.58 -12.91 14.49
CA ALA A 140 -0.54 -14.28 14.99
C ALA A 140 0.79 -14.55 15.73
N THR A 141 0.73 -15.17 16.91
CA THR A 141 1.92 -15.39 17.76
C THR A 141 2.79 -16.57 17.38
N SER A 142 2.20 -17.54 16.68
CA SER A 142 2.88 -18.77 16.32
C SER A 142 2.22 -19.39 15.11
N THR A 143 3.04 -20.14 14.37
CA THR A 143 2.61 -20.99 13.30
C THR A 143 3.47 -22.24 13.33
N SER A 144 2.84 -23.41 13.29
CA SER A 144 3.56 -24.68 13.17
C SER A 144 3.99 -24.87 11.72
N ILE A 145 5.26 -25.22 11.52
CA ILE A 145 5.88 -25.44 10.20
C ILE A 145 6.33 -26.90 10.15
N ASP A 146 6.10 -27.57 9.03
CA ASP A 146 6.68 -28.90 8.78
C ASP A 146 8.13 -28.81 8.25
N GLU A 147 8.73 -29.97 8.00
CA GLU A 147 10.12 -30.06 7.51
C GLU A 147 10.29 -29.56 6.07
N ASP A 148 9.18 -29.41 5.32
CA ASP A 148 9.18 -28.84 3.96
C ASP A 148 8.92 -27.32 3.98
N CYS A 149 9.06 -26.68 5.15
CA CYS A 149 8.73 -25.28 5.41
C CYS A 149 7.28 -24.90 5.07
N ARG A 150 6.35 -25.86 5.13
CA ARG A 150 4.92 -25.59 4.93
C ARG A 150 4.25 -25.33 6.25
N THR A 151 3.45 -24.28 6.27
CA THR A 151 2.56 -23.97 7.38
C THR A 151 1.56 -25.11 7.55
N ALA A 152 1.32 -25.56 8.79
CA ALA A 152 0.33 -26.60 9.06
C ALA A 152 -1.05 -26.21 8.49
N PRO A 153 -1.86 -27.19 8.03
CA PRO A 153 -3.15 -26.91 7.42
C PRO A 153 -4.00 -25.98 8.29
N LYS A 154 -4.64 -24.98 7.65
CA LYS A 154 -5.59 -24.05 8.27
C LYS A 154 -6.51 -24.79 9.24
N GLY A 155 -6.38 -24.55 10.54
CA GLY A 155 -7.20 -25.23 11.54
C GLY A 155 -6.75 -25.02 12.99
N ALA A 156 -5.45 -24.85 13.24
CA ALA A 156 -4.99 -24.37 14.54
C ALA A 156 -5.37 -22.89 14.67
N THR A 157 -6.18 -22.55 15.66
CA THR A 157 -6.46 -21.16 16.00
C THR A 157 -5.15 -20.52 16.47
N SER A 158 -4.47 -19.79 15.58
CA SER A 158 -3.31 -19.01 16.01
C SER A 158 -3.82 -17.94 16.96
N VAL A 159 -3.31 -17.96 18.19
CA VAL A 159 -3.57 -16.89 19.15
C VAL A 159 -3.06 -15.61 18.49
N ARG A 160 -3.92 -14.60 18.38
CA ARG A 160 -3.52 -13.27 17.92
C ARG A 160 -3.20 -12.43 19.15
N LEU A 161 -2.03 -11.82 19.18
CA LEU A 161 -1.66 -10.85 20.22
C LEU A 161 -1.64 -9.45 19.65
N GLU A 162 -2.00 -8.51 20.50
CA GLU A 162 -1.82 -7.09 20.25
C GLU A 162 -0.45 -6.66 20.75
N GLN A 163 0.28 -5.91 19.93
CA GLN A 163 1.63 -5.42 20.18
C GLN A 163 1.59 -3.91 20.05
N VAL A 164 1.92 -3.22 21.15
CA VAL A 164 1.96 -1.76 21.17
C VAL A 164 3.35 -1.30 20.76
N LEU A 165 3.42 -0.55 19.67
CA LEU A 165 4.63 0.13 19.20
C LEU A 165 4.54 1.60 19.59
N LEU A 166 5.42 2.02 20.48
CA LEU A 166 5.50 3.40 20.95
C LEU A 166 6.43 4.19 20.04
N ARG A 167 5.96 5.34 19.57
CA ARG A 167 6.71 6.22 18.67
C ARG A 167 7.93 6.77 19.42
N GLY A 168 9.10 6.72 18.78
CA GLY A 168 10.31 7.40 19.25
C GLY A 168 10.11 8.91 19.31
N ALA A 169 10.95 9.61 20.08
CA ALA A 169 10.96 11.07 20.01
C ALA A 169 11.23 11.48 18.55
N PRO A 170 10.53 12.49 18.01
CA PRO A 170 10.85 12.99 16.68
C PRO A 170 12.32 13.39 16.67
N ASP A 171 13.09 12.87 15.71
CA ASP A 171 14.47 13.32 15.50
C ASP A 171 14.43 14.85 15.38
N ALA A 172 15.09 15.53 16.32
CA ALA A 172 15.27 16.96 16.23
C ALA A 172 16.17 17.21 15.02
N GLY A 173 15.54 17.41 13.86
CA GLY A 173 16.19 17.44 12.56
C GLY A 173 17.50 18.21 12.64
N VAL A 174 18.61 17.54 12.34
CA VAL A 174 19.88 18.21 12.10
C VAL A 174 19.69 18.99 10.81
N THR A 175 19.19 20.23 10.92
CA THR A 175 19.40 21.25 9.90
C THR A 175 20.91 21.35 9.75
N PRO A 176 21.50 21.01 8.59
CA PRO A 176 22.89 21.35 8.34
C PRO A 176 22.97 22.87 8.42
N ASP A 177 23.68 23.38 9.42
CA ASP A 177 23.96 24.80 9.53
C ASP A 177 24.84 25.16 8.34
N ALA A 178 24.19 25.64 7.28
CA ALA A 178 24.87 26.19 6.13
C ALA A 178 25.40 27.58 6.53
N GLY A 179 26.59 27.61 7.13
CA GLY A 179 27.35 28.85 7.29
C GLY A 179 28.51 28.78 8.26
N MET A 180 29.75 28.66 7.75
CA MET A 180 30.59 29.83 7.46
C MET A 180 31.80 29.46 6.59
#